data_AF-A0A7S1YCC9-F1
#
_entry.id   AF-A0A7S1YCC9-F1
#
_cell.length_a   1.000
_cell.length_b   1.000
_cell.length_c   1.000
_cell.angle_alpha   90.00
_cell.angle_beta   90.00
_cell.angle_gamma   90.00
#
_symmetry.space_group_name_H-M   'P 1'
#
loop_
_entity.id
_entity.type
_entity.pdbx_description
1 polymer ?
#
loop_
_entity_poly.entity_id
_entity_poly.type
_entity_poly.pdbx_seq_one_letter_code
_entity_poly.pdbx_strand_id
1 'polypeptide(L)'
;SITHQLSMVRKWQRQQQDATTNSNSNSSSSSKQRRHFIWRTTVPGHPHCWNYTKPATNLKEMEDLVANKSLYSEKGKKDFYWWKFRERNQLVLDLLLGANGTSTSSDDNYNNLDYDVMDAYEINLLRPDDHSQTVHPENGEVDCLHSCEPGKA
;
A
#
# COMPACT_ATOMS: atom_id res chain seq x y z
N SER A 1 -12.03 -13.29 -2.86
CA SER A 1 -11.37 -14.55 -3.25
C SER A 1 -10.07 -14.24 -3.97
N ILE A 2 -8.99 -14.98 -3.70
CA ILE A 2 -7.67 -14.85 -4.37
C ILE A 2 -7.81 -14.90 -5.90
N THR A 3 -8.75 -15.68 -6.41
CA THR A 3 -9.06 -15.79 -7.84
C THR A 3 -9.46 -14.46 -8.48
N HIS A 4 -10.13 -13.58 -7.73
CA HIS A 4 -10.56 -12.28 -8.23
C HIS A 4 -9.38 -11.30 -8.35
N GLN A 5 -8.48 -11.29 -7.36
CA GLN A 5 -7.27 -10.45 -7.39
C GLN A 5 -6.33 -10.85 -8.52
N LEU A 6 -6.11 -12.16 -8.72
CA LEU A 6 -5.32 -12.67 -9.85
C LEU A 6 -5.93 -12.32 -11.21
N SER A 7 -7.26 -12.24 -11.33
CA SER A 7 -7.92 -11.85 -12.59
C SER A 7 -7.69 -10.38 -12.95
N MET A 8 -7.59 -9.49 -11.94
CA MET A 8 -7.33 -8.06 -12.17
C MET A 8 -5.89 -7.84 -12.62
N VAL A 9 -4.92 -8.53 -12.01
CA VAL A 9 -3.50 -8.48 -12.42
C VAL A 9 -3.36 -8.92 -13.89
N ARG A 10 -4.02 -10.01 -14.28
CA ARG A 10 -4.01 -10.49 -15.68
C ARG A 10 -4.70 -9.55 -16.67
N LYS A 11 -5.70 -8.77 -16.24
CA LYS A 11 -6.34 -7.75 -17.09
C LYS A 11 -5.43 -6.54 -17.30
N TRP A 12 -4.76 -6.09 -16.24
CA TRP A 12 -3.78 -5.00 -16.33
C TRP A 12 -2.60 -5.37 -17.23
N GLN A 13 -2.05 -6.59 -17.10
CA GLN A 13 -0.96 -7.07 -17.98
C GLN A 13 -1.34 -7.06 -19.47
N ARG A 14 -2.58 -7.43 -19.83
CA ARG A 14 -3.05 -7.40 -21.22
C ARG A 14 -3.21 -5.99 -21.78
N GLN A 15 -3.75 -5.05 -20.99
CA GLN A 15 -3.89 -3.66 -21.43
C GLN A 15 -2.53 -2.99 -21.70
N GLN A 16 -1.47 -3.40 -20.98
CA GLN A 16 -0.13 -2.90 -21.24
C GLN A 16 0.47 -3.48 -22.53
N GLN A 17 0.22 -4.76 -22.84
CA GLN A 17 0.68 -5.39 -24.08
C GLN A 17 0.08 -4.73 -25.32
N ASP A 18 -1.22 -4.42 -25.30
CA ASP A 18 -1.92 -3.79 -26.43
C ASP A 18 -1.43 -2.36 -26.73
N ALA A 19 -0.91 -1.64 -25.72
CA ALA A 19 -0.37 -0.30 -25.89
C ALA A 19 0.98 -0.28 -26.63
N THR A 20 1.76 -1.36 -26.55
CA THR A 20 3.10 -1.46 -27.16
C THR A 20 3.09 -1.82 -28.65
N THR A 21 2.03 -2.46 -29.16
CA THR A 21 2.01 -3.00 -30.52
C THR A 21 1.87 -1.93 -31.62
N ASN A 22 1.60 -0.67 -31.27
CA ASN A 22 1.33 0.40 -32.23
C ASN A 22 2.48 1.39 -32.47
N SER A 23 3.70 1.11 -32.01
CA SER A 23 4.83 2.03 -32.09
C SER A 23 6.00 1.49 -32.91
N ASN A 24 5.76 1.19 -34.19
CA ASN A 24 6.82 0.90 -35.16
C ASN A 24 7.06 2.13 -36.05
N SER A 25 7.90 3.07 -35.61
CA SER A 25 8.54 4.05 -36.50
C SER A 25 9.83 4.63 -35.89
N ASN A 26 10.91 4.47 -36.67
CA ASN A 26 12.20 5.17 -36.66
C ASN A 26 13.03 5.24 -35.36
N SER A 27 14.13 4.47 -35.38
CA SER A 27 15.20 4.45 -34.40
C SER A 27 15.97 5.78 -34.39
N SER A 28 15.63 6.66 -33.46
CA SER A 28 16.61 7.55 -32.84
C SER A 28 17.05 6.90 -31.52
N SER A 29 18.35 6.83 -31.29
CA SER A 29 18.94 6.36 -30.04
C SER A 29 18.61 7.35 -28.92
N SER A 30 17.35 7.36 -28.47
CA SER A 30 16.95 8.05 -27.27
C SER A 30 17.46 7.23 -26.09
N SER A 31 18.25 7.86 -25.23
CA SER A 31 18.61 7.28 -23.94
C SER A 31 17.31 6.97 -23.21
N LYS A 32 17.00 5.68 -23.04
CA LYS A 32 15.78 5.23 -22.36
C LYS A 32 15.76 5.86 -20.96
N GLN A 33 14.87 6.82 -20.74
CA GLN A 33 14.77 7.52 -19.46
C GLN A 33 14.46 6.48 -18.38
N ARG A 34 15.35 6.36 -17.38
CA ARG A 34 15.14 5.50 -16.23
C ARG A 34 13.95 6.07 -15.45
N ARG A 35 12.88 5.28 -15.34
CA ARG A 35 11.73 5.59 -14.50
C ARG A 35 11.95 4.89 -13.17
N HIS A 36 11.96 5.67 -12.10
CA HIS A 36 12.13 5.18 -10.75
C HIS A 36 10.77 5.07 -10.07
N PHE A 37 10.44 3.89 -9.55
CA PHE A 37 9.20 3.60 -8.86
C PHE A 37 9.44 3.50 -7.36
N ILE A 38 8.66 4.21 -6.56
CA ILE A 38 8.74 4.10 -5.10
C ILE A 38 7.46 3.46 -4.61
N TRP A 39 7.59 2.33 -3.89
CA TRP A 39 6.48 1.70 -3.19
C TRP A 39 6.57 1.99 -1.70
N ARG A 40 5.59 2.71 -1.15
CA ARG A 40 5.49 2.97 0.29
C ARG A 40 4.51 1.98 0.92
N THR A 41 4.95 1.22 1.91
CA THR A 41 4.02 0.37 2.71
C THR A 41 3.06 1.28 3.49
N THR A 42 1.84 0.80 3.74
CA THR A 42 0.78 1.61 4.36
C THR A 42 0.22 0.94 5.61
N VAL A 43 -0.31 1.70 6.55
CA VAL A 43 -0.88 1.20 7.81
C VAL A 43 -2.41 1.18 7.78
N PRO A 44 -3.05 0.30 8.55
CA PRO A 44 -4.47 0.44 8.83
C PRO A 44 -4.74 1.69 9.66
N GLY A 45 -6.01 2.12 9.74
CA GLY A 45 -6.40 3.09 10.75
C GLY A 45 -6.29 2.49 12.16
N HIS A 46 -5.85 3.31 13.12
CA HIS A 46 -5.69 2.89 14.52
C HIS A 46 -7.03 2.91 15.24
N PRO A 47 -7.54 1.77 15.75
CA PRO A 47 -8.75 1.78 16.54
C PRO A 47 -8.59 2.68 17.77
N HIS A 48 -9.59 3.53 18.02
CA HIS A 48 -9.60 4.44 19.16
C HIS A 48 -8.36 5.35 19.24
N CYS A 49 -7.87 5.85 18.10
CA CYS A 49 -6.68 6.71 18.02
C CYS A 49 -6.72 7.94 18.97
N TRP A 50 -7.91 8.44 19.31
CA TRP A 50 -8.10 9.54 20.25
C TRP A 50 -7.58 9.26 21.67
N ASN A 51 -7.36 7.99 22.04
CA ASN A 51 -6.78 7.62 23.32
C ASN A 51 -5.25 7.84 23.38
N TYR A 52 -4.61 8.07 22.23
CA TYR A 52 -3.17 8.21 22.13
C TYR A 52 -2.79 9.69 22.04
N THR A 53 -2.00 10.14 23.00
CA THR A 53 -1.44 11.51 23.06
C THR A 53 0.05 11.56 22.78
N LYS A 54 0.69 10.39 22.62
CA LYS A 54 2.12 10.21 22.37
C LYS A 54 2.34 8.99 21.48
N PRO A 55 3.48 8.90 20.78
CA PRO A 55 3.86 7.71 20.02
C PRO A 55 3.82 6.44 20.89
N ALA A 56 3.41 5.34 20.28
CA ALA A 56 3.53 4.02 20.88
C ALA A 56 5.01 3.56 20.85
N THR A 57 5.39 2.70 21.79
CA THR A 57 6.77 2.19 21.89
C THR A 57 6.87 0.68 21.65
N ASN A 58 5.73 -0.02 21.54
CA ASN A 58 5.67 -1.46 21.36
C ASN A 58 4.98 -1.80 20.04
N LEU A 59 5.78 -2.19 19.04
CA LEU A 59 5.25 -2.55 17.72
C LEU A 59 4.27 -3.72 17.79
N LYS A 60 4.61 -4.77 18.55
CA LYS A 60 3.80 -5.99 18.64
C LYS A 60 2.42 -5.71 19.24
N GLU A 61 2.36 -4.86 20.26
CA GLU A 61 1.10 -4.42 20.86
C GLU A 61 0.23 -3.67 19.86
N MET A 62 0.81 -2.76 19.07
CA MET A 62 0.07 -2.02 18.05
C MET A 62 -0.39 -2.92 16.91
N GLU A 63 0.42 -3.92 16.52
CA GLU A 63 0.01 -4.96 15.57
C GLU A 63 -1.17 -5.78 16.07
N ASP A 64 -1.16 -6.19 17.35
CA ASP A 64 -2.26 -6.92 17.96
C ASP A 64 -3.54 -6.07 18.06
N LEU A 65 -3.40 -4.78 18.37
CA LEU A 65 -4.49 -3.82 18.38
C LEU A 65 -5.17 -3.75 17.01
N VAL A 66 -4.41 -3.49 15.95
CA VAL A 66 -4.99 -3.35 14.60
C VAL A 66 -5.43 -4.69 14.00
N ALA A 67 -4.85 -5.81 14.44
CA ALA A 67 -5.32 -7.14 14.05
C ALA A 67 -6.66 -7.50 14.71
N ASN A 68 -7.03 -6.84 15.81
CA ASN A 68 -8.26 -7.14 16.52
C ASN A 68 -9.50 -6.63 15.78
N LYS A 69 -10.12 -7.53 15.02
CA LYS A 69 -11.35 -7.26 14.25
C LYS A 69 -12.48 -6.69 15.11
N SER A 70 -12.55 -6.99 16.41
CA SER A 70 -13.66 -6.52 17.27
C SER A 70 -13.63 -5.01 17.52
N LEU A 71 -12.49 -4.34 17.29
CA LEU A 71 -12.33 -2.90 17.53
C LEU A 71 -12.83 -2.01 16.39
N TYR A 72 -13.26 -2.60 15.28
CA TYR A 72 -13.78 -1.87 14.12
C TYR A 72 -15.31 -1.80 14.14
N SER A 73 -15.88 -0.74 13.57
CA SER A 73 -17.33 -0.68 13.29
C SER A 73 -17.73 -1.75 12.29
N GLU A 74 -19.02 -2.12 12.24
CA GLU A 74 -19.51 -3.11 11.26
C GLU A 74 -19.27 -2.66 9.81
N LYS A 75 -19.37 -1.35 9.55
CA LYS A 75 -18.99 -0.76 8.27
C LYS A 75 -17.50 -0.96 8.00
N GLY A 76 -16.64 -0.65 8.97
CA GLY A 76 -15.19 -0.86 8.83
C GLY A 76 -14.82 -2.33 8.57
N LYS A 77 -15.55 -3.26 9.18
CA LYS A 77 -15.42 -4.71 8.93
C LYS A 77 -15.86 -5.10 7.52
N LYS A 78 -16.92 -4.52 7.00
CA LYS A 78 -17.46 -4.89 5.70
C LYS A 78 -16.64 -4.31 4.54
N ASP A 79 -16.22 -3.05 4.69
CA ASP A 79 -15.74 -2.25 3.57
C ASP A 79 -14.21 -2.24 3.47
N PHE A 80 -13.48 -2.21 4.60
CA PHE A 80 -12.06 -1.84 4.55
C PHE A 80 -11.06 -2.95 4.91
N TYR A 81 -11.42 -3.88 5.80
CA TYR A 81 -10.57 -5.01 6.21
C TYR A 81 -9.20 -4.57 6.78
N TRP A 82 -9.18 -3.56 7.64
CA TRP A 82 -7.97 -2.97 8.19
C TRP A 82 -7.06 -3.98 8.90
N TRP A 83 -7.62 -4.97 9.61
CA TRP A 83 -6.85 -6.03 10.27
C TRP A 83 -6.00 -6.91 9.34
N LYS A 84 -6.18 -6.81 8.02
CA LYS A 84 -5.41 -7.57 7.02
C LYS A 84 -4.33 -6.74 6.32
N PHE A 85 -4.10 -5.50 6.73
CA PHE A 85 -3.19 -4.61 5.99
C PHE A 85 -1.76 -5.11 5.94
N ARG A 86 -1.25 -5.72 7.03
CA ARG A 86 0.08 -6.34 7.04
C ARG A 86 0.23 -7.41 5.95
N GLU A 87 -0.73 -8.32 5.86
CA GLU A 87 -0.78 -9.38 4.86
C GLU A 87 -0.84 -8.81 3.43
N ARG A 88 -1.59 -7.72 3.24
CA ARG A 88 -1.71 -7.03 1.95
C ARG A 88 -0.43 -6.33 1.53
N ASN A 89 0.27 -5.68 2.46
CA ASN A 89 1.60 -5.11 2.19
C ASN A 89 2.56 -6.21 1.75
N GLN A 90 2.60 -7.33 2.50
CA GLN A 90 3.47 -8.47 2.15
C GLN A 90 3.17 -9.00 0.75
N LEU A 91 1.90 -9.15 0.36
CA LEU A 91 1.53 -9.60 -0.97
C LEU A 91 2.05 -8.67 -2.07
N VAL A 92 2.02 -7.36 -1.88
CA VAL A 92 2.57 -6.43 -2.88
C VAL A 92 4.09 -6.51 -2.92
N LEU A 93 4.75 -6.60 -1.76
CA LEU A 93 6.20 -6.78 -1.70
C LEU A 93 6.64 -8.08 -2.37
N ASP A 94 5.91 -9.18 -2.16
CA ASP A 94 6.18 -10.47 -2.81
C ASP A 94 6.02 -10.37 -4.33
N LEU A 95 5.04 -9.60 -4.83
CA LEU A 95 4.88 -9.36 -6.27
C LEU A 95 6.02 -8.51 -6.84
N LEU A 96 6.48 -7.49 -6.13
CA LEU A 96 7.59 -6.64 -6.55
C LEU A 96 8.92 -7.42 -6.54
N LEU A 97 9.19 -8.18 -5.46
CA LEU A 97 10.39 -9.01 -5.32
C LEU A 97 10.39 -10.18 -6.30
N GLY A 98 9.23 -10.83 -6.50
CA GLY A 98 9.05 -11.91 -7.46
C GLY A 98 9.26 -11.44 -8.90
N ALA A 99 8.83 -10.21 -9.25
CA ALA A 99 9.10 -9.62 -10.56
C ALA A 99 10.61 -9.41 -10.83
N ASN A 100 11.41 -9.21 -9.79
CA ASN A 100 12.86 -9.07 -9.91
C ASN A 100 13.61 -10.42 -9.99
N GLY A 101 13.00 -11.52 -9.54
CA GLY A 101 13.68 -12.82 -9.37
C GLY A 101 13.67 -13.77 -10.58
N THR A 102 12.81 -13.56 -11.59
CA THR A 102 12.59 -14.56 -12.67
C THR A 102 12.66 -14.01 -14.09
N SER A 103 13.23 -12.83 -14.30
CA SER A 103 13.33 -12.23 -15.62
C SER A 103 14.48 -12.82 -16.44
N THR A 104 14.28 -14.02 -16.98
CA THR A 104 15.16 -14.65 -17.98
C THR A 104 14.66 -14.45 -19.43
N SER A 105 13.55 -13.73 -19.66
CA SER A 105 13.12 -13.38 -21.03
C SER A 105 13.81 -12.09 -21.50
N SER A 106 14.66 -12.23 -22.51
CA SER A 106 15.42 -11.16 -23.15
C SER A 106 14.57 -10.20 -24.00
N ASP A 107 13.27 -10.46 -24.15
CA ASP A 107 12.38 -9.71 -25.05
C ASP A 107 11.26 -8.90 -24.34
N ASP A 108 11.14 -8.98 -23.01
CA ASP A 108 10.09 -8.23 -22.30
C ASP A 108 10.66 -6.95 -21.67
N ASN A 109 10.47 -5.85 -22.39
CA ASN A 109 10.89 -4.48 -22.04
C ASN A 109 10.33 -3.93 -20.70
N TYR A 110 9.58 -4.75 -19.95
CA TYR A 110 8.91 -4.48 -18.68
C TYR A 110 9.64 -5.05 -17.44
N ASN A 111 10.64 -5.91 -17.64
CA ASN A 111 11.32 -6.64 -16.57
C ASN A 111 12.43 -5.87 -15.82
N ASN A 112 12.45 -4.54 -15.96
CA ASN A 112 13.47 -3.70 -15.32
C ASN A 112 12.81 -2.47 -14.67
N LEU A 113 11.79 -2.73 -13.85
CA LEU A 113 11.23 -1.70 -12.98
C LEU A 113 12.25 -1.44 -11.88
N ASP A 114 12.98 -0.34 -12.01
CA ASP A 114 13.83 0.18 -10.96
C ASP A 114 12.93 0.68 -9.83
N TYR A 115 12.96 0.01 -8.67
CA TYR A 115 12.11 0.37 -7.55
C TYR A 115 12.80 0.38 -6.20
N ASP A 116 12.34 1.31 -5.36
CA ASP A 116 12.65 1.37 -3.95
C ASP A 116 11.41 1.11 -3.10
N VAL A 117 11.59 0.37 -2.01
CA VAL A 117 10.56 0.16 -0.99
C VAL A 117 10.83 1.13 0.15
N MET A 118 9.88 2.03 0.40
CA MET A 118 9.83 2.83 1.62
C MET A 118 8.98 2.10 2.65
N ASP A 119 9.62 1.40 3.58
CA ASP A 119 8.89 0.73 4.65
C ASP A 119 8.43 1.75 5.71
N ALA A 120 7.19 2.20 5.55
CA ALA A 120 6.53 3.11 6.47
C ALA A 120 5.54 2.40 7.40
N TYR A 121 5.42 1.07 7.33
CA TYR A 121 4.45 0.32 8.12
C TYR A 121 4.75 0.45 9.61
N GLU A 122 5.96 0.05 10.02
CA GLU A 122 6.38 0.09 11.43
C GLU A 122 6.32 1.51 12.00
N ILE A 123 6.92 2.48 11.31
CA ILE A 123 6.96 3.88 11.79
C ILE A 123 5.55 4.43 11.97
N ASN A 124 4.67 4.28 10.99
CA ASN A 124 3.33 4.85 11.11
C ASN A 124 2.46 4.08 12.11
N LEU A 125 2.68 2.77 12.29
CA LEU A 125 1.93 1.97 13.26
C LEU A 125 2.26 2.37 14.71
N LEU A 126 3.43 2.96 14.93
CA LEU A 126 3.84 3.54 16.20
C LEU A 126 3.37 4.99 16.40
N ARG A 127 2.61 5.55 15.44
CA ARG A 127 2.09 6.93 15.49
C ARG A 127 0.56 7.03 15.58
N PRO A 128 -0.12 6.31 16.49
CA PRO A 128 -1.55 6.48 16.69
C PRO A 128 -1.91 7.89 17.20
N ASP A 129 -0.95 8.61 17.78
CA ASP A 129 -1.09 10.00 18.23
C ASP A 129 -1.21 11.00 17.07
N ASP A 130 -0.75 10.65 15.88
CA ASP A 130 -0.61 11.58 14.75
C ASP A 130 -1.86 11.67 13.85
N HIS A 131 -2.94 11.00 14.24
CA HIS A 131 -4.21 11.08 13.53
C HIS A 131 -4.89 12.44 13.65
N SER A 132 -5.71 12.79 12.64
CA SER A 132 -6.42 14.06 12.59
C SER A 132 -7.39 14.27 13.75
N GLN A 133 -7.88 13.17 14.34
CA GLN A 133 -8.87 13.15 15.42
C GLN A 133 -10.13 13.98 15.10
N THR A 134 -10.38 14.27 13.82
CA THR A 134 -11.51 15.05 13.36
C THR A 134 -12.74 14.16 13.31
N VAL A 135 -13.88 14.63 13.80
CA VAL A 135 -15.13 13.87 13.75
C VAL A 135 -15.72 13.99 12.33
N HIS A 136 -15.92 12.86 11.68
CA HIS A 136 -16.55 12.77 10.37
C HIS A 136 -18.01 13.24 10.43
N PRO A 137 -18.41 14.25 9.64
CA PRO A 137 -19.77 14.79 9.69
C PRO A 137 -20.84 13.76 9.25
N GLU A 138 -20.48 12.77 8.45
CA GLU A 138 -21.40 11.77 7.90
C GLU A 138 -21.80 10.67 8.90
N ASN A 139 -20.93 10.30 9.84
CA ASN A 139 -21.17 9.16 10.74
C ASN A 139 -20.83 9.45 12.21
N GLY A 140 -20.29 10.63 12.53
CA GLY A 140 -19.90 10.99 13.89
C GLY A 140 -18.71 10.21 14.44
N GLU A 141 -17.99 9.44 13.61
CA GLU A 141 -16.80 8.68 14.02
C GLU A 141 -15.56 9.58 13.94
N VAL A 142 -14.58 9.32 14.82
CA VAL A 142 -13.28 10.01 14.78
C VAL A 142 -12.45 9.45 13.63
N ASP A 143 -11.87 10.34 12.81
CA ASP A 143 -10.92 9.99 11.76
C ASP A 143 -9.61 9.49 12.38
N CYS A 144 -9.44 8.18 12.29
CA CYS A 144 -8.24 7.47 12.69
C CYS A 144 -7.50 6.85 11.51
N LEU A 145 -7.75 7.33 10.29
CA LEU A 145 -7.04 6.89 9.09
C LEU A 145 -6.06 7.97 8.61
N HIS A 146 -6.47 9.23 8.60
CA HIS A 146 -5.65 10.31 8.10
C HIS A 146 -4.82 10.94 9.22
N SER A 147 -3.66 11.48 8.86
CA SER A 147 -2.79 12.27 9.74
C SER A 147 -2.96 13.76 9.46
N CYS A 148 -2.66 14.60 10.45
CA CYS A 148 -2.59 16.06 10.24
C CYS A 148 -1.38 16.46 9.38
N GLU A 149 -1.48 17.59 8.67
CA GLU A 149 -0.32 18.27 8.07
C GLU A 149 -0.16 19.70 8.64
N PRO A 150 1.03 20.06 9.16
CA PRO A 150 2.17 19.18 9.42
C PRO A 150 1.83 18.14 10.48
N GLY A 151 2.42 16.95 10.38
CA GLY A 151 2.29 15.91 11.40
C GLY A 151 2.84 16.40 12.75
N LYS A 152 2.42 15.75 13.83
CA LYS A 152 2.95 15.98 15.18
C LYS A 152 4.44 15.64 15.20
N ALA A 153 5.25 16.63 15.59
CA ALA A 153 6.69 16.50 15.79
C ALA A 153 7.03 15.51 16.91
#